data_AF-A0A1B6IX06-F1
#
_entry.id   AF-A0A1B6IX06-F1
#
_cell.length_a   1.000
_cell.length_b   1.000
_cell.length_c   1.000
_cell.angle_alpha   90.00
_cell.angle_beta   90.00
_cell.angle_gamma   90.00
#
_symmetry.space_group_name_H-M   'P 1'
#
loop_
_entity.id
_entity.type
_entity.pdbx_description
1 polymer ?
#
loop_
_entity_poly.entity_id
_entity_poly.type
_entity_poly.pdbx_seq_one_letter_code
_entity_poly.pdbx_strand_id
1 'polypeptide(L)'
;TGLIVSGAYRLASVANKPPPISAEQAVKFANYFLSRRSVQTAKGAYYLLDVLKIFTDNKYHIPVVVSLSGPGVVSQERPKVSVKVSNLLGESLPFGAMSVTVESATRSADDVVVLSKKKFESGTDPSVFSVNLMEA
;
A
#
# COMPACT_ATOMS: atom_id res chain seq x y z
N THR A 1 -16.58 12.70 -8.34
CA THR A 1 -15.53 11.66 -8.49
C THR A 1 -15.85 10.39 -7.73
N GLY A 2 -16.02 10.42 -6.41
CA GLY A 2 -16.30 9.21 -5.61
C GLY A 2 -17.44 8.34 -6.17
N LEU A 3 -18.62 8.94 -6.35
CA LEU A 3 -19.79 8.29 -6.95
C LEU A 3 -19.53 7.64 -8.32
N ILE A 4 -18.71 8.26 -9.19
CA ILE A 4 -18.42 7.74 -10.54
C ILE A 4 -17.54 6.50 -10.42
N VAL A 5 -16.50 6.56 -9.59
CA VAL A 5 -15.58 5.44 -9.37
C VAL A 5 -16.31 4.28 -8.70
N SER A 6 -17.10 4.55 -7.64
CA SER A 6 -17.85 3.48 -6.98
C SER A 6 -18.92 2.87 -7.89
N GLY A 7 -19.62 3.69 -8.67
CA GLY A 7 -20.57 3.23 -9.68
C GLY A 7 -19.92 2.34 -10.74
N ALA A 8 -18.75 2.74 -11.27
CA ALA A 8 -18.03 1.96 -12.28
C ALA A 8 -17.61 0.58 -11.76
N TYR A 9 -17.08 0.49 -10.54
CA TYR A 9 -16.68 -0.79 -9.94
C TYR A 9 -17.87 -1.67 -9.57
N ARG A 10 -18.97 -1.09 -9.05
CA ARG A 10 -20.18 -1.86 -8.73
C ARG A 10 -20.84 -2.38 -10.00
N LEU A 11 -20.93 -1.56 -11.06
CA LEU A 11 -21.46 -1.99 -12.36
C LEU A 11 -20.58 -3.07 -12.97
N ALA A 12 -19.26 -2.92 -12.91
CA ALA A 12 -18.30 -3.94 -13.34
C ALA A 12 -18.54 -5.29 -12.64
N SER A 13 -18.68 -5.26 -11.31
CA SER A 13 -18.95 -6.45 -10.48
C SER A 13 -20.25 -7.15 -10.89
N VAL A 14 -21.33 -6.40 -11.10
CA VAL A 14 -22.64 -6.96 -11.53
C VAL A 14 -22.59 -7.47 -12.96
N ALA A 15 -21.96 -6.73 -13.86
CA ALA A 15 -21.83 -7.10 -15.28
C ALA A 15 -20.77 -8.20 -15.52
N ASN A 16 -20.02 -8.57 -14.48
CA ASN A 16 -18.85 -9.47 -14.52
C ASN A 16 -17.86 -9.09 -15.64
N LYS A 17 -17.63 -7.78 -15.81
CA LYS A 17 -16.71 -7.20 -16.80
C LYS A 17 -15.75 -6.25 -16.10
N PRO A 18 -14.49 -6.11 -16.56
CA PRO A 18 -13.56 -5.17 -15.95
C PRO A 18 -14.12 -3.74 -15.97
N PRO A 19 -13.91 -2.94 -14.91
CA PRO A 19 -14.32 -1.55 -14.92
C PRO A 19 -13.54 -0.79 -16.01
N PRO A 20 -14.10 0.30 -16.56
CA PRO A 20 -13.41 1.17 -17.52
C PRO A 20 -12.35 2.06 -16.84
N ILE A 21 -11.54 1.46 -15.96
CA ILE A 21 -10.51 2.08 -15.14
C ILE A 21 -9.32 1.12 -15.17
N SER A 22 -8.18 1.57 -15.68
CA SER A 22 -6.93 0.78 -15.66
C SER A 22 -6.33 0.71 -14.24
N ALA A 23 -5.42 -0.24 -14.03
CA ALA A 23 -4.69 -0.37 -12.75
C ALA A 23 -3.96 0.92 -12.36
N GLU A 24 -3.30 1.59 -13.31
CA GLU A 24 -2.62 2.87 -13.08
C GLU A 24 -3.60 3.99 -12.69
N GLN A 25 -4.77 4.03 -13.32
CA GLN A 25 -5.82 4.98 -12.95
C GLN A 25 -6.39 4.67 -11.57
N ALA A 26 -6.53 3.40 -11.19
CA ALA A 26 -6.95 3.00 -9.85
C ALA A 26 -5.98 3.52 -8.77
N VAL A 27 -4.65 3.41 -9.01
CA VAL A 27 -3.62 3.98 -8.12
C VAL A 27 -3.73 5.52 -8.06
N LYS A 28 -3.90 6.19 -9.20
CA LYS A 28 -4.10 7.66 -9.23
C LYS A 28 -5.34 8.09 -8.45
N PHE A 29 -6.45 7.36 -8.59
CA PHE A 29 -7.66 7.62 -7.82
C PHE A 29 -7.47 7.37 -6.33
N ALA A 30 -6.82 6.28 -5.94
CA ALA A 30 -6.51 6.00 -4.53
C ALA A 30 -5.72 7.15 -3.91
N ASN A 31 -4.64 7.60 -4.57
CA ASN A 31 -3.85 8.74 -4.13
C ASN A 31 -4.68 10.03 -4.05
N TYR A 32 -5.52 10.30 -5.06
CA TYR A 32 -6.41 11.47 -5.06
C TYR A 32 -7.42 11.46 -3.91
N PHE A 33 -7.99 10.30 -3.57
CA PHE A 33 -8.93 10.19 -2.46
C PHE A 33 -8.23 10.34 -1.11
N LEU A 34 -7.04 9.74 -0.94
CA LEU A 34 -6.23 9.87 0.27
C LEU A 34 -5.65 11.28 0.48
N SER A 35 -5.39 12.04 -0.59
CA SER A 35 -4.86 13.41 -0.47
C SER A 35 -5.88 14.43 0.02
N ARG A 36 -7.16 14.06 0.18
CA ARG A 36 -8.21 14.96 0.64
C ARG A 36 -8.13 15.18 2.15
N ARG A 37 -7.64 16.35 2.54
CA ARG A 37 -7.54 16.76 3.96
C ARG A 37 -8.89 17.06 4.63
N SER A 38 -9.92 17.40 3.86
CA SER A 38 -11.21 17.79 4.41
C SER A 38 -12.36 17.47 3.45
N VAL A 39 -13.49 17.02 4.01
CA VAL A 39 -14.74 16.81 3.28
C VAL A 39 -15.87 17.49 4.05
N GLN A 40 -16.49 18.49 3.42
CA GLN A 40 -17.40 19.42 4.08
C GLN A 40 -18.84 18.90 4.22
N THR A 41 -19.20 17.85 3.48
CA THR A 41 -20.58 17.32 3.44
C THR A 41 -20.61 15.85 3.80
N ALA A 42 -21.67 15.43 4.50
CA ALA A 42 -21.89 14.02 4.84
C ALA A 42 -21.93 13.13 3.58
N LYS A 43 -22.59 13.61 2.52
CA LYS A 43 -22.62 12.93 1.21
C LYS A 43 -21.22 12.75 0.62
N GLY A 44 -20.37 13.77 0.73
CA GLY A 44 -18.98 13.68 0.29
C GLY A 44 -18.17 12.67 1.10
N ALA A 45 -18.35 12.66 2.42
CA ALA A 45 -17.64 11.75 3.32
C ALA A 45 -18.04 10.30 3.05
N TYR A 46 -19.34 10.06 2.83
CA TYR A 46 -19.87 8.77 2.41
C TYR A 46 -19.19 8.26 1.14
N TYR A 47 -19.19 9.05 0.05
CA TYR A 47 -18.58 8.59 -1.20
C TYR A 47 -17.06 8.47 -1.15
N LEU A 48 -16.39 9.22 -0.27
CA LEU A 48 -14.96 9.04 -0.03
C LEU A 48 -14.71 7.67 0.60
N LEU A 49 -15.42 7.35 1.69
CA LEU A 49 -15.26 6.09 2.40
C LEU A 49 -15.71 4.90 1.56
N ASP A 50 -16.82 5.03 0.81
CA ASP A 50 -17.34 4.00 -0.10
C ASP A 50 -16.30 3.59 -1.15
N VAL A 51 -15.63 4.56 -1.79
CA VAL A 51 -14.58 4.24 -2.77
C VAL A 51 -13.33 3.65 -2.12
N LEU A 52 -12.90 4.18 -0.96
CA LEU A 52 -11.76 3.61 -0.25
C LEU A 52 -12.05 2.14 0.13
N LYS A 53 -13.26 1.82 0.56
CA LYS A 53 -13.66 0.43 0.87
C LYS A 53 -13.72 -0.44 -0.39
N ILE A 54 -14.22 0.06 -1.51
CA ILE A 54 -14.18 -0.68 -2.78
C ILE A 54 -12.74 -1.03 -3.17
N PHE A 55 -11.81 -0.10 -3.00
CA PHE A 55 -10.40 -0.34 -3.30
C PHE A 55 -9.69 -1.26 -2.30
N THR A 56 -10.26 -1.53 -1.11
CA THR A 56 -9.71 -2.54 -0.20
C THR A 56 -10.05 -3.97 -0.59
N ASP A 57 -11.22 -4.18 -1.18
CA ASP A 57 -11.74 -5.52 -1.48
C ASP A 57 -12.60 -5.46 -2.75
N ASN A 58 -11.98 -5.79 -3.88
CA ASN A 58 -12.67 -5.99 -5.15
C ASN A 58 -11.92 -6.96 -6.05
N LYS A 59 -12.61 -7.48 -7.06
CA LYS A 59 -12.09 -8.49 -7.99
C LYS A 59 -11.10 -7.97 -9.03
N TYR A 60 -10.90 -6.65 -9.14
CA TYR A 60 -10.20 -6.04 -10.28
C TYR A 60 -8.88 -5.39 -9.88
N HIS A 61 -8.93 -4.34 -9.05
CA HIS A 61 -7.76 -3.54 -8.71
C HIS A 61 -7.77 -3.22 -7.22
N ILE A 62 -6.85 -3.82 -6.47
CA ILE A 62 -6.61 -3.52 -5.05
C ILE A 62 -5.29 -2.77 -4.95
N PRO A 63 -5.30 -1.44 -4.78
CA PRO A 63 -4.08 -0.67 -4.60
C PRO A 63 -3.36 -1.09 -3.32
N VAL A 64 -2.05 -1.33 -3.46
CA VAL A 64 -1.17 -1.73 -2.35
C VAL A 64 -0.54 -0.50 -1.73
N VAL A 65 -0.59 -0.43 -0.40
CA VAL A 65 0.10 0.58 0.40
C VAL A 65 1.35 -0.06 0.98
N VAL A 66 2.49 0.59 0.73
CA VAL A 66 3.76 0.28 1.41
C VAL A 66 4.10 1.48 2.28
N SER A 67 4.11 1.26 3.59
CA SER A 67 4.48 2.29 4.56
C SER A 67 5.58 1.79 5.47
N LEU A 68 6.36 2.70 6.03
CA LEU A 68 7.33 2.32 7.04
C LEU A 68 6.63 1.94 8.35
N SER A 69 7.03 0.82 8.96
CA SER A 69 6.56 0.36 10.25
C SER A 69 7.62 0.66 11.32
N GLY A 70 7.50 1.81 11.97
CA GLY A 70 8.46 2.29 12.97
C GLY A 70 9.37 3.42 12.47
N PRO A 71 10.43 3.77 13.21
CA PRO A 71 11.34 4.84 12.82
C PRO A 71 12.19 4.45 11.61
N GLY A 72 12.32 5.36 10.63
CA GLY A 72 13.06 5.14 9.37
C GLY A 72 14.56 5.31 9.51
N VAL A 73 15.05 5.20 10.74
CA VAL A 73 16.43 5.51 11.11
C VAL A 73 17.01 4.25 11.71
N VAL A 74 18.18 3.86 11.20
CA VAL A 74 18.95 2.71 11.70
C VAL A 74 20.11 3.18 12.58
N SER A 75 20.36 2.43 13.64
CA SER A 75 21.51 2.60 14.53
C SER A 75 21.94 1.24 15.10
N GLN A 76 23.08 1.17 15.80
CA GLN A 76 23.55 -0.09 16.42
C GLN A 76 22.52 -0.68 17.38
N GLU A 77 21.76 0.19 18.05
CA GLU A 77 20.68 -0.20 18.95
C GLU A 77 19.39 -0.61 18.21
N ARG A 78 19.19 -0.10 16.98
CA ARG A 78 18.01 -0.36 16.14
C ARG A 78 18.43 -0.63 14.70
N PRO A 79 18.97 -1.83 14.41
CA PRO A 79 19.55 -2.14 13.11
C PRO A 79 18.49 -2.57 12.07
N LYS A 80 17.24 -2.78 12.52
CA LYS A 80 16.14 -3.30 11.69
C LYS A 80 15.29 -2.17 11.11
N VAL A 81 15.00 -2.27 9.81
CA VAL A 81 13.97 -1.49 9.13
C VAL A 81 12.78 -2.39 8.88
N SER A 82 11.59 -1.93 9.25
CA SER A 82 10.35 -2.66 9.00
C SER A 82 9.42 -1.87 8.08
N VAL A 83 8.77 -2.57 7.16
CA VAL A 83 7.78 -2.02 6.24
C VAL A 83 6.46 -2.77 6.47
N LYS A 84 5.35 -2.03 6.45
CA LYS A 84 4.00 -2.57 6.44
C LYS A 84 3.48 -2.52 5.01
N VAL A 85 3.02 -3.67 4.52
CA VAL A 85 2.36 -3.83 3.24
C VAL A 85 0.89 -4.14 3.50
N SER A 86 -0.01 -3.24 3.11
CA SER A 86 -1.43 -3.34 3.42
C SER A 86 -2.31 -2.85 2.27
N ASN A 87 -3.62 -2.99 2.42
CA ASN A 87 -4.57 -2.25 1.60
C ASN A 87 -4.68 -0.78 2.08
N LEU A 88 -5.54 0.01 1.41
CA LEU A 88 -5.73 1.43 1.72
C LEU A 88 -6.26 1.74 3.13
N LEU A 89 -6.89 0.77 3.80
CA LEU A 89 -7.41 0.93 5.17
C LEU A 89 -6.50 0.27 6.22
N GLY A 90 -5.31 -0.19 5.83
CA GLY A 90 -4.33 -0.77 6.75
C GLY A 90 -4.59 -2.23 7.11
N GLU A 91 -5.55 -2.89 6.45
CA GLU A 91 -5.84 -4.31 6.59
C GLU A 91 -4.88 -5.15 5.72
N SER A 92 -4.70 -6.43 6.06
CA SER A 92 -3.89 -7.36 5.27
C SER A 92 -4.44 -7.53 3.86
N LEU A 93 -3.55 -7.71 2.88
CA LEU A 93 -3.97 -7.93 1.50
C LEU A 93 -4.66 -9.30 1.33
N PRO A 94 -5.70 -9.40 0.47
CA PRO A 94 -6.46 -10.64 0.30
C PRO A 94 -5.76 -11.68 -0.60
N PHE A 95 -4.52 -11.44 -1.01
CA PHE A 95 -3.78 -12.25 -2.00
C PHE A 95 -2.99 -13.41 -1.39
N GLY A 96 -3.06 -13.63 -0.07
CA GLY A 96 -2.31 -14.69 0.61
C GLY A 96 -0.86 -14.31 0.94
N ALA A 97 0.01 -15.30 1.04
CA ALA A 97 1.41 -15.11 1.45
C ALA A 97 2.21 -14.33 0.39
N MET A 98 2.96 -13.31 0.83
CA MET A 98 3.78 -12.45 -0.03
C MET A 98 5.24 -12.48 0.41
N SER A 99 6.15 -12.28 -0.55
CA SER A 99 7.58 -12.10 -0.27
C SER A 99 8.00 -10.67 -0.58
N VAL A 100 8.59 -9.97 0.40
CA VAL A 100 9.19 -8.65 0.22
C VAL A 100 10.71 -8.81 0.12
N THR A 101 11.33 -8.21 -0.89
CA THR A 101 12.78 -8.25 -1.12
C THR A 101 13.29 -6.83 -1.29
N VAL A 102 14.42 -6.51 -0.65
CA VAL A 102 15.14 -5.26 -0.95
C VAL A 102 15.96 -5.49 -2.21
N GLU A 103 15.85 -4.58 -3.17
CA GLU A 103 16.69 -4.62 -4.37
C GLU A 103 18.10 -4.11 -4.05
N SER A 104 18.18 -2.91 -3.48
CA SER A 104 19.42 -2.27 -3.07
C SER A 104 19.18 -1.30 -1.91
N ALA A 105 20.16 -1.17 -1.02
CA ALA A 105 20.28 -0.08 -0.07
C ALA A 105 21.65 0.58 -0.27
N THR A 106 21.68 1.90 -0.40
CA THR A 106 22.91 2.69 -0.58
C THR A 106 23.10 3.65 0.59
N ARG A 107 24.36 3.86 0.99
CA ARG A 107 24.71 4.89 1.96
C ARG A 107 24.71 6.25 1.26
N SER A 108 23.96 7.21 1.77
CA SER A 108 23.81 8.53 1.14
C SER A 108 25.09 9.37 1.05
N ALA A 109 26.15 9.02 1.79
CA ALA A 109 27.39 9.78 1.81
C ALA A 109 28.32 9.47 0.62
N ASP A 110 28.30 8.23 0.12
CA ASP A 110 29.27 7.71 -0.86
C ASP A 110 28.62 6.82 -1.93
N ASP A 111 27.29 6.70 -1.93
CA ASP A 111 26.50 5.83 -2.82
C ASP A 111 26.90 4.35 -2.80
N VAL A 112 27.64 3.91 -1.77
CA VAL A 112 28.06 2.52 -1.63
C VAL A 112 26.86 1.66 -1.29
N VAL A 113 26.69 0.55 -2.04
CA VAL A 113 25.66 -0.45 -1.78
C VAL A 113 26.00 -1.20 -0.49
N VAL A 114 25.20 -0.95 0.56
CA VAL A 114 25.32 -1.62 1.87
C VAL A 114 24.46 -2.87 1.96
N LEU A 115 23.47 -3.04 1.08
CA LEU A 115 22.64 -4.24 1.04
C LEU A 115 22.14 -4.46 -0.38
N SER A 116 22.12 -5.72 -0.84
CA SER A 116 21.53 -6.05 -2.13
C SER A 116 20.81 -7.39 -2.04
N LYS A 117 19.61 -7.46 -2.65
CA LYS A 117 18.83 -8.70 -2.83
C LYS A 117 18.55 -9.49 -1.54
N LYS A 118 18.43 -8.81 -0.39
CA LYS A 118 18.06 -9.45 0.88
C LYS A 118 16.53 -9.53 1.00
N LYS A 119 16.02 -10.70 1.34
CA LYS A 119 14.60 -10.90 1.64
C LYS A 119 14.28 -10.35 3.02
N PHE A 120 13.10 -9.77 3.17
CA PHE A 120 12.58 -9.38 4.46
C PHE A 120 12.01 -10.60 5.18
N GLU A 121 12.17 -10.62 6.50
CA GLU A 121 11.56 -11.59 7.40
C GLU A 121 10.14 -11.12 7.75
N SER A 122 9.16 -12.03 7.71
CA SER A 122 7.81 -11.73 8.19
C SER A 122 7.83 -11.59 9.70
N GLY A 123 7.25 -10.50 10.21
CA GLY A 123 7.05 -10.29 11.63
C GLY A 123 5.84 -11.06 12.17
N THR A 124 5.44 -10.74 13.40
CA THR A 124 4.25 -11.29 14.05
C THR A 124 2.95 -10.88 13.35
N ASP A 125 2.91 -9.65 12.80
CA ASP A 125 1.84 -9.21 11.89
C ASP A 125 2.22 -9.68 10.46
N PRO A 126 1.36 -10.45 9.77
CA PRO A 126 1.63 -10.92 8.40
C PRO A 126 1.77 -9.78 7.38
N SER A 127 1.36 -8.57 7.74
CA SER A 127 1.54 -7.37 6.92
C SER A 127 2.86 -6.66 7.17
N VAL A 128 3.64 -7.03 8.20
CA VAL A 128 4.88 -6.35 8.58
C VAL A 128 6.08 -7.22 8.24
N PHE A 129 7.01 -6.61 7.50
CA PHE A 129 8.23 -7.25 7.02
C PHE A 129 9.44 -6.48 7.52
N SER A 130 10.45 -7.16 8.05
CA SER A 130 11.64 -6.55 8.64
C SER A 130 12.94 -7.04 7.99
N VAL A 131 13.92 -6.15 7.87
CA VAL A 131 15.28 -6.50 7.42
C VAL A 131 16.32 -5.80 8.29
N ASN A 132 17.39 -6.52 8.64
CA ASN A 132 18.54 -5.93 9.31
C ASN A 132 19.47 -5.30 8.25
N LEU A 133 19.65 -3.97 8.34
CA LEU A 133 20.48 -3.18 7.43
C LEU A 133 21.94 -3.03 7.89
N MET A 134 22.31 -3.47 9.09
CA MET A 134 23.66 -3.32 9.63
C MET A 134 24.40 -4.65 9.88
N GLU A 135 23.83 -5.74 9.37
CA GLU A 135 24.49 -7.06 9.30
C GLU A 135 25.40 -7.21 8.07
N ALA A 136 25.63 -6.13 7.31
CA ALA A 136 26.45 -6.11 6.11
C ALA A 136 27.90 -5.71 6.39
#